data_AF-A0A423FL68-F1
#
_entry.id   AF-A0A423FL68-F1
#
_cell.length_a   1.000
_cell.length_b   1.000
_cell.length_c   1.000
_cell.angle_alpha   90.00
_cell.angle_beta   90.00
_cell.angle_gamma   90.00
#
_symmetry.space_group_name_H-M   'P 1'
#
loop_
_entity.id
_entity.type
_entity.pdbx_description
1 polymer ?
#
loop_
_entity_poly.entity_id
_entity_poly.type
_entity_poly.pdbx_seq_one_letter_code
_entity_poly.pdbx_strand_id
1 'polypeptide(L)'
;IEDGAIDFRQQFERTLQCRELKLSPSVLIHGLGPNAIAAGSDPAEALLELLEFIGDSPVLAFHAPFDQHMLGRAVKEHLGHKLQHVFLDVADIAPLLCPQAQIREAGLDEWIEWFRLEMFERHNASADALATAELALILFSRARAQQIYSPLQLQQRLSQWKRRQQTH
;
A
#
# COMPACT_ATOMS: atom_id res chain seq x y z
N ILE A 1 9.21 2.87 -6.88
CA ILE A 1 10.17 1.76 -7.14
C ILE A 1 10.58 1.87 -8.60
N GLU A 2 11.85 2.15 -8.84
CA GLU A 2 12.40 2.32 -10.19
C GLU A 2 13.65 1.43 -10.30
N ASP A 3 13.79 0.72 -11.42
CA ASP A 3 14.91 -0.20 -11.69
C ASP A 3 15.22 -1.22 -10.58
N GLY A 4 14.20 -1.61 -9.80
CA GLY A 4 14.35 -2.56 -8.69
C GLY A 4 14.97 -1.96 -7.43
N ALA A 5 14.92 -0.64 -7.27
CA ALA A 5 15.33 0.09 -6.07
C ALA A 5 14.23 1.04 -5.56
N ILE A 6 14.33 1.38 -4.27
CA ILE A 6 13.56 2.46 -3.66
C ILE A 6 14.47 3.69 -3.62
N ASP A 7 14.05 4.78 -4.27
CA ASP A 7 14.73 6.07 -4.16
C ASP A 7 14.21 6.81 -2.93
N PHE A 8 14.98 6.80 -1.84
CA PHE A 8 14.62 7.49 -0.59
C PHE A 8 14.51 9.02 -0.73
N ARG A 9 14.97 9.61 -1.83
CA ARG A 9 14.75 11.03 -2.11
C ARG A 9 13.31 11.32 -2.54
N GLN A 10 12.58 10.30 -2.96
CA GLN A 10 11.18 10.40 -3.39
C GLN A 10 10.27 9.81 -2.32
N GLN A 11 9.95 10.64 -1.32
CA GLN A 11 8.99 10.31 -0.28
C GLN A 11 7.92 11.41 -0.22
N PHE A 12 6.66 10.99 -0.12
CA PHE A 12 5.54 11.89 0.09
C PHE A 12 4.80 11.48 1.36
N GLU A 13 4.64 12.43 2.28
CA GLU A 13 3.86 12.25 3.50
C GLU A 13 3.13 13.57 3.82
N ARG A 14 1.84 13.45 4.11
CA ARG A 14 0.98 14.55 4.56
C ARG A 14 -0.03 14.04 5.57
N THR A 15 -0.26 14.82 6.62
CA THR A 15 -1.40 14.63 7.53
C THR A 15 -2.55 15.51 7.04
N LEU A 16 -3.72 14.92 6.78
CA LEU A 16 -4.89 15.66 6.34
C LEU A 16 -5.60 16.34 7.51
N GLN A 17 -6.04 17.57 7.32
CA GLN A 17 -6.87 18.27 8.28
C GLN A 17 -8.27 17.65 8.33
N CYS A 18 -8.68 17.18 9.50
CA CYS A 18 -10.04 16.68 9.72
C CYS A 18 -10.78 17.54 10.74
N ARG A 19 -11.81 18.28 10.28
CA ARG A 19 -12.60 19.18 11.14
C ARG A 19 -13.62 18.45 12.01
N GLU A 20 -14.12 17.29 11.55
CA GLU A 20 -15.02 16.41 12.30
C GLU A 20 -14.28 15.14 12.70
N LEU A 21 -13.41 15.25 13.71
CA LEU A 21 -12.72 14.09 14.29
C LEU A 21 -13.72 13.16 14.99
N LYS A 22 -14.28 12.20 14.26
CA LYS A 22 -14.81 10.97 14.87
C LYS A 22 -13.59 10.12 15.23
N LEU A 23 -13.17 10.20 16.50
CA LEU A 23 -12.14 9.33 17.07
C LEU A 23 -12.55 7.88 16.83
N SER A 24 -11.98 7.27 15.79
CA SER A 24 -12.08 5.84 15.55
C SER A 24 -10.87 5.16 16.19
N PRO A 25 -10.97 3.88 16.58
CA PRO A 25 -9.83 3.11 17.07
C PRO A 25 -8.62 3.16 16.13
N SER A 26 -8.83 3.34 14.81
CA SER A 26 -7.77 3.48 13.80
C SER A 26 -6.89 4.74 13.99
N VAL A 27 -7.43 5.86 14.50
CA VAL A 27 -6.63 7.07 14.77
C VAL A 27 -5.66 6.84 15.92
N LEU A 28 -6.05 6.01 16.90
CA LEU A 28 -5.22 5.69 18.07
C LEU A 28 -4.10 4.70 17.75
N ILE A 29 -4.26 3.88 16.72
CA ILE A 29 -3.24 2.91 16.31
C ILE A 29 -2.09 3.62 15.59
N HIS A 30 -2.34 4.66 14.80
CA HIS A 30 -1.33 5.32 13.96
C HIS A 30 -0.61 6.52 14.60
N GLY A 31 -0.68 6.69 15.92
CA GLY A 31 0.09 7.71 16.66
C GLY A 31 -0.26 9.18 16.38
N LEU A 32 -1.21 9.46 15.49
CA LEU A 32 -1.63 10.83 15.14
C LEU A 32 -2.55 11.41 16.21
N GLY A 33 -1.99 12.26 17.06
CA GLY A 33 -2.75 12.99 18.07
C GLY A 33 -3.78 13.95 17.43
N PRO A 34 -4.92 14.24 18.10
CA PRO A 34 -5.95 15.16 17.60
C PRO A 34 -5.40 16.53 17.17
N ASN A 35 -4.36 17.03 17.84
CA ASN A 35 -3.72 18.30 17.51
C ASN A 35 -2.93 18.23 16.19
N ALA A 36 -2.27 17.10 15.89
CA ALA A 36 -1.56 16.91 14.63
C ALA A 36 -2.54 16.86 13.45
N ILE A 37 -3.71 16.22 13.66
CA ILE A 37 -4.78 16.18 12.68
C ILE A 37 -5.42 17.57 12.49
N ALA A 38 -5.66 18.32 13.57
CA ALA A 38 -6.20 19.67 13.46
C ALA A 38 -5.25 20.65 12.73
N ALA A 39 -3.94 20.44 12.90
CA ALA A 39 -2.87 21.19 12.23
C ALA A 39 -2.47 20.62 10.85
N GLY A 40 -3.19 19.61 10.35
CA GLY A 40 -2.93 19.00 9.05
C GLY A 40 -3.11 19.95 7.87
N SER A 41 -2.68 19.51 6.69
CA SER A 41 -2.87 20.22 5.42
C SER A 41 -4.33 20.21 4.98
N ASP A 42 -4.72 21.20 4.17
CA ASP A 42 -6.04 21.17 3.52
C ASP A 42 -6.19 19.86 2.72
N PRO A 43 -7.29 19.10 2.91
CA PRO A 43 -7.45 17.83 2.23
C PRO A 43 -7.41 17.91 0.71
N ALA A 44 -7.96 18.97 0.10
CA ALA A 44 -7.97 19.09 -1.36
C ALA A 44 -6.54 19.34 -1.88
N GLU A 45 -5.79 20.24 -1.26
CA GLU A 45 -4.39 20.52 -1.63
C GLU A 45 -3.51 19.28 -1.48
N ALA A 46 -3.56 18.63 -0.31
CA ALA A 46 -2.72 17.45 -0.05
C ALA A 46 -3.06 16.25 -0.95
N LEU A 47 -4.33 16.06 -1.31
CA LEU A 47 -4.73 15.02 -2.27
C LEU A 47 -4.27 15.35 -3.69
N LEU A 48 -4.29 16.62 -4.09
CA LEU A 48 -3.75 17.06 -5.38
C LEU A 48 -2.25 16.79 -5.47
N GLU A 49 -1.49 17.19 -4.45
CA GLU A 49 -0.04 16.91 -4.36
C GLU A 49 0.23 15.40 -4.41
N LEU A 50 -0.57 14.59 -3.71
CA LEU A 50 -0.44 13.14 -3.72
C LEU A 50 -0.68 12.55 -5.12
N LEU A 51 -1.74 12.99 -5.80
CA LEU A 51 -2.06 12.49 -7.15
C LEU A 51 -0.99 12.91 -8.17
N GLU A 52 -0.43 14.11 -8.04
CA GLU A 52 0.70 14.57 -8.85
C GLU A 52 1.95 13.72 -8.56
N PHE A 53 2.23 13.41 -7.29
CA PHE A 53 3.34 12.56 -6.88
C PHE A 53 3.21 11.12 -7.42
N ILE A 54 2.01 10.54 -7.40
CA ILE A 54 1.76 9.20 -7.94
C ILE A 54 1.86 9.19 -9.48
N GLY A 55 1.39 10.26 -10.13
CA GLY A 55 1.30 10.35 -11.59
C GLY A 55 0.44 9.24 -12.17
N ASP A 56 0.89 8.62 -13.28
CA ASP A 56 0.21 7.49 -13.95
C ASP A 56 0.62 6.12 -13.40
N SER A 57 1.40 6.08 -12.31
CA SER A 57 1.93 4.84 -11.76
C SER A 57 0.86 3.99 -11.07
N PRO A 58 0.95 2.65 -11.12
CA PRO A 58 0.15 1.79 -10.26
C PRO A 58 0.54 1.99 -8.79
N VAL A 59 -0.44 1.87 -7.89
CA VAL A 59 -0.24 1.98 -6.45
C VAL A 59 -0.05 0.60 -5.84
N LEU A 60 1.05 0.40 -5.12
CA LEU A 60 1.29 -0.80 -4.31
C LEU A 60 0.87 -0.50 -2.87
N ALA A 61 0.11 -1.39 -2.27
CA ALA A 61 -0.26 -1.31 -0.86
C ALA A 61 -0.46 -2.72 -0.29
N PHE A 62 -0.37 -2.85 1.03
CA PHE A 62 -0.69 -4.08 1.74
C PHE A 62 -2.15 -4.01 2.18
N HIS A 63 -3.00 -4.95 1.74
CA HIS A 63 -4.46 -4.82 1.81
C HIS A 63 -5.01 -3.65 0.99
N ALA A 64 -4.47 -3.50 -0.21
CA ALA A 64 -4.76 -2.40 -1.14
C ALA A 64 -6.25 -2.04 -1.36
N PRO A 65 -7.24 -2.97 -1.31
CA PRO A 65 -8.65 -2.58 -1.39
C PRO A 65 -9.10 -1.58 -0.32
N PHE A 66 -8.50 -1.62 0.87
CA PHE A 66 -8.78 -0.66 1.94
C PHE A 66 -8.30 0.74 1.56
N ASP A 67 -7.02 0.89 1.21
CA ASP A 67 -6.43 2.16 0.78
C ASP A 67 -7.13 2.73 -0.44
N GLN A 68 -7.44 1.88 -1.43
CA GLN A 68 -8.18 2.28 -2.63
C GLN A 68 -9.56 2.84 -2.28
N HIS A 69 -10.27 2.21 -1.35
CA HIS A 69 -11.57 2.70 -0.90
C HIS A 69 -11.45 4.03 -0.15
N MET A 70 -10.50 4.13 0.80
CA MET A 70 -10.27 5.33 1.59
C MET A 70 -9.87 6.51 0.72
N LEU A 71 -8.84 6.34 -0.11
CA LEU A 71 -8.34 7.37 -1.02
C LEU A 71 -9.38 7.71 -2.09
N GLY A 72 -10.06 6.71 -2.65
CA GLY A 72 -11.10 6.92 -3.65
C GLY A 72 -12.27 7.73 -3.12
N ARG A 73 -12.67 7.52 -1.85
CA ARG A 73 -13.66 8.35 -1.18
C ARG A 73 -13.15 9.77 -0.97
N ALA A 74 -11.94 9.94 -0.44
CA ALA A 74 -11.37 11.25 -0.15
C ALA A 74 -11.22 12.12 -1.42
N VAL A 75 -10.72 11.53 -2.51
CA VAL A 75 -10.61 12.19 -3.83
C VAL A 75 -11.99 12.59 -4.35
N LYS A 76 -13.00 11.73 -4.21
CA LYS A 76 -14.37 12.07 -4.64
C LYS A 76 -14.96 13.20 -3.80
N GLU A 77 -14.76 13.16 -2.48
CA GLU A 77 -15.32 14.12 -1.53
C GLU A 77 -14.69 15.50 -1.66
N HIS A 78 -13.36 15.58 -1.79
CA HIS A 78 -12.63 16.85 -1.79
C HIS A 78 -12.31 17.40 -3.18
N LEU A 79 -12.15 16.53 -4.18
CA LEU A 79 -11.78 16.93 -5.56
C LEU A 79 -12.91 16.71 -6.57
N GLY A 80 -14.01 16.04 -6.19
CA GLY A 80 -15.11 15.75 -7.11
C GLY A 80 -14.77 14.74 -8.21
N HIS A 81 -13.62 14.08 -8.13
CA HIS A 81 -13.12 13.15 -9.15
C HIS A 81 -13.17 11.70 -8.67
N LYS A 82 -13.19 10.75 -9.61
CA LYS A 82 -13.06 9.32 -9.30
C LYS A 82 -11.59 8.92 -9.42
N LEU A 83 -11.05 8.27 -8.40
CA LEU A 83 -9.72 7.66 -8.44
C LEU A 83 -9.68 6.56 -9.52
N GLN A 84 -8.71 6.64 -10.43
CA GLN A 84 -8.57 5.71 -11.58
C GLN A 84 -7.34 4.82 -11.48
N HIS A 85 -6.43 5.10 -10.54
CA HIS A 85 -5.21 4.34 -10.34
C HIS A 85 -5.48 2.86 -10.13
N VAL A 86 -4.60 2.03 -10.70
CA VAL A 86 -4.61 0.59 -10.50
C VAL A 86 -3.89 0.26 -9.20
N PHE A 87 -4.54 -0.52 -8.35
CA PHE A 87 -3.97 -0.98 -7.09
C PHE A 87 -3.47 -2.42 -7.20
N LEU A 88 -2.29 -2.67 -6.67
CA LEU A 88 -1.66 -3.98 -6.57
C LEU A 88 -1.51 -4.33 -5.09
N ASP A 89 -2.19 -5.39 -4.66
CA ASP A 89 -2.15 -5.82 -3.28
C ASP A 89 -0.95 -6.75 -3.02
N VAL A 90 -0.02 -6.28 -2.19
CA VAL A 90 1.15 -7.03 -1.77
C VAL A 90 0.75 -8.28 -0.98
N ALA A 91 -0.36 -8.22 -0.22
CA ALA A 91 -0.88 -9.35 0.54
C ALA A 91 -1.37 -10.50 -0.35
N ASP A 92 -1.73 -10.22 -1.61
CA ASP A 92 -2.05 -11.24 -2.61
C ASP A 92 -0.82 -11.72 -3.39
N ILE A 93 0.12 -10.81 -3.68
CA ILE A 93 1.36 -11.13 -4.41
C ILE A 93 2.24 -12.07 -3.59
N ALA A 94 2.34 -11.84 -2.28
CA ALA A 94 3.21 -12.60 -1.41
C ALA A 94 2.90 -14.12 -1.41
N PRO A 95 1.66 -14.59 -1.15
CA PRO A 95 1.35 -16.02 -1.18
C PRO A 95 1.39 -16.63 -2.59
N LEU A 96 1.12 -15.84 -3.65
CA LEU A 96 1.28 -16.30 -5.03
C LEU A 96 2.74 -16.69 -5.32
N LEU A 97 3.68 -15.82 -4.94
CA LEU A 97 5.10 -15.99 -5.25
C LEU A 97 5.85 -16.82 -4.21
N CYS A 98 5.28 -16.99 -3.03
CA CYS A 98 5.91 -17.65 -1.89
C CYS A 98 5.00 -18.76 -1.29
N PRO A 99 4.51 -19.73 -2.07
CA PRO A 99 3.60 -20.77 -1.57
C PRO A 99 4.23 -21.63 -0.46
N GLN A 100 5.56 -21.72 -0.42
CA GLN A 100 6.33 -22.43 0.61
C GLN A 100 6.28 -21.77 1.99
N ALA A 101 5.90 -20.49 2.08
CA ALA A 101 5.77 -19.82 3.37
C ALA A 101 4.62 -20.41 4.20
N GLN A 102 3.60 -21.00 3.53
CA GLN A 102 2.39 -21.56 4.16
C GLN A 102 1.64 -20.56 5.06
N ILE A 103 1.90 -19.26 4.89
CA ILE A 103 1.25 -18.19 5.60
C ILE A 103 -0.12 -17.93 4.95
N ARG A 104 -1.20 -18.06 5.73
CA ARG A 104 -2.58 -17.78 5.31
C ARG A 104 -3.10 -16.62 6.14
N GLU A 105 -3.77 -15.67 5.49
CA GLU A 105 -4.42 -14.51 6.16
C GLU A 105 -3.48 -13.69 7.06
N ALA A 106 -2.21 -13.57 6.67
CA ALA A 106 -1.22 -12.78 7.41
C ALA A 106 -1.38 -11.27 7.18
N GLY A 107 -1.07 -10.53 8.23
CA GLY A 107 -0.74 -9.13 8.16
C GLY A 107 0.66 -8.90 7.59
N LEU A 108 1.04 -7.63 7.56
CA LEU A 108 2.34 -7.20 7.07
C LEU A 108 3.48 -7.76 7.95
N ASP A 109 3.27 -7.79 9.27
CA ASP A 109 4.26 -8.23 10.27
C ASP A 109 4.73 -9.67 10.03
N GLU A 110 3.82 -10.61 9.75
CA GLU A 110 4.20 -12.01 9.52
C GLU A 110 5.05 -12.17 8.26
N TRP A 111 4.79 -11.38 7.23
CA TRP A 111 5.62 -11.38 6.01
C TRP A 111 6.99 -10.76 6.26
N ILE A 112 7.04 -9.64 6.97
CA ILE A 112 8.29 -9.00 7.38
C ILE A 112 9.15 -9.96 8.20
N GLU A 113 8.56 -10.65 9.18
CA GLU A 113 9.25 -11.65 10.00
C GLU A 113 9.75 -12.82 9.15
N TRP A 114 8.92 -13.34 8.24
CA TRP A 114 9.29 -14.44 7.36
C TRP A 114 10.48 -14.10 6.45
N PHE A 115 10.52 -12.86 5.95
CA PHE A 115 11.63 -12.35 5.15
C PHE A 115 12.81 -11.82 5.98
N ARG A 116 12.69 -11.75 7.31
CA ARG A 116 13.67 -11.18 8.25
C ARG A 116 14.04 -9.74 7.91
N LEU A 117 13.04 -8.94 7.53
CA LEU A 117 13.20 -7.50 7.31
C LEU A 117 13.29 -6.78 8.67
N GLU A 118 14.16 -5.77 8.76
CA GLU A 118 14.26 -4.92 9.95
C GLU A 118 13.18 -3.85 9.91
N MET A 119 12.35 -3.76 10.96
CA MET A 119 11.41 -2.64 11.14
C MET A 119 11.91 -1.71 12.24
N PHE A 120 12.17 -0.46 11.87
CA PHE A 120 12.75 0.55 12.77
C PHE A 120 11.69 1.32 13.58
N GLU A 121 10.51 1.60 13.02
CA GLU A 121 9.39 2.24 13.73
C GLU A 121 8.06 1.62 13.31
N ARG A 122 7.23 1.25 14.29
CA ARG A 122 5.92 0.64 14.04
C ARG A 122 4.83 1.69 14.03
N HIS A 123 3.77 1.41 13.26
CA HIS A 123 2.49 2.12 13.31
C HIS A 123 2.52 3.59 12.85
N ASN A 124 3.46 3.96 11.99
CA ASN A 124 3.35 5.16 11.16
C ASN A 124 3.08 4.74 9.71
N ALA A 125 2.17 5.44 9.03
CA ALA A 125 1.80 5.17 7.64
C ALA A 125 3.01 5.16 6.69
N SER A 126 4.00 6.03 6.90
CA SER A 126 5.22 6.04 6.08
C SER A 126 6.14 4.86 6.36
N ALA A 127 6.21 4.37 7.60
CA ALA A 127 6.97 3.17 7.94
C ALA A 127 6.32 1.91 7.34
N ASP A 128 4.99 1.79 7.43
CA ASP A 128 4.24 0.69 6.83
C ASP A 128 4.37 0.70 5.28
N ALA A 129 4.35 1.90 4.67
CA ALA A 129 4.55 2.08 3.24
C ALA A 129 5.98 1.67 2.80
N LEU A 130 7.01 2.03 3.58
CA LEU A 130 8.38 1.62 3.31
C LEU A 130 8.55 0.10 3.42
N ALA A 131 8.06 -0.50 4.50
CA ALA A 131 8.16 -1.94 4.69
C ALA A 131 7.39 -2.72 3.61
N THR A 132 6.24 -2.19 3.18
CA THR A 132 5.49 -2.71 2.02
C THR A 132 6.32 -2.61 0.73
N ALA A 133 7.03 -1.51 0.51
CA ALA A 133 7.89 -1.33 -0.66
C ALA A 133 9.10 -2.29 -0.65
N GLU A 134 9.75 -2.48 0.50
CA GLU A 134 10.86 -3.42 0.65
C GLU A 134 10.42 -4.87 0.40
N LEU A 135 9.29 -5.26 0.99
CA LEU A 135 8.65 -6.54 0.72
C LEU A 135 8.37 -6.69 -0.78
N ALA A 136 7.81 -5.67 -1.43
CA ALA A 136 7.54 -5.68 -2.86
C ALA A 136 8.81 -5.87 -3.72
N LEU A 137 9.94 -5.27 -3.35
CA LEU A 137 11.22 -5.48 -4.06
C LEU A 137 11.65 -6.95 -4.04
N ILE A 138 11.55 -7.61 -2.87
CA ILE A 138 11.88 -9.03 -2.75
C ILE A 138 10.92 -9.87 -3.60
N LEU A 139 9.63 -9.55 -3.54
CA LEU A 139 8.61 -10.25 -4.34
C LEU A 139 8.85 -10.05 -5.85
N PHE A 140 9.23 -8.86 -6.31
CA PHE A 140 9.59 -8.64 -7.70
C PHE A 140 10.83 -9.42 -8.12
N SER A 141 11.82 -9.57 -7.24
CA SER A 141 12.96 -10.45 -7.49
C SER A 141 12.52 -11.90 -7.69
N ARG A 142 11.60 -12.39 -6.85
CA ARG A 142 11.02 -13.74 -6.98
C ARG A 142 10.15 -13.90 -8.21
N ALA A 143 9.36 -12.88 -8.57
CA ALA A 143 8.56 -12.87 -9.78
C ALA A 143 9.45 -13.06 -11.02
N ARG A 144 10.57 -12.34 -11.10
CA ARG A 144 11.56 -12.50 -12.17
C ARG A 144 12.14 -13.91 -12.22
N ALA A 145 12.47 -14.51 -11.07
CA ALA A 145 12.94 -15.89 -11.00
C ALA A 145 11.89 -16.91 -11.49
N GLN A 146 10.60 -16.57 -11.41
CA GLN A 146 9.47 -17.35 -11.93
C GLN A 146 9.01 -16.92 -13.33
N GLN A 147 9.85 -16.15 -14.04
CA GLN A 147 9.59 -15.64 -15.39
C GLN A 147 8.37 -14.71 -15.52
N ILE A 148 8.05 -13.97 -14.45
CA ILE A 148 7.07 -12.88 -14.44
C ILE A 148 7.86 -11.56 -14.48
N TYR A 149 7.84 -10.89 -15.63
CA TYR A 149 8.72 -9.74 -15.90
C TYR A 149 7.97 -8.41 -15.99
N SER A 150 6.64 -8.43 -16.07
CA SER A 150 5.83 -7.21 -16.18
C SER A 150 4.67 -7.17 -15.17
N PRO A 151 4.24 -5.96 -14.76
CA PRO A 151 3.06 -5.79 -13.92
C PRO A 151 1.80 -6.46 -14.50
N LEU A 152 1.63 -6.40 -15.82
CA LEU A 152 0.51 -7.04 -16.51
C LEU A 152 0.53 -8.56 -16.36
N GLN A 153 1.70 -9.19 -16.51
CA GLN A 153 1.85 -10.64 -16.30
C GLN A 153 1.56 -11.02 -14.85
N LEU A 154 2.03 -10.21 -13.90
CA LEU A 154 1.77 -10.42 -12.47
C LEU A 154 0.27 -10.35 -12.17
N GLN A 155 -0.43 -9.34 -12.69
CA GLN A 155 -1.88 -9.22 -12.56
C GLN A 155 -2.62 -10.42 -13.15
N GLN A 156 -2.26 -10.85 -14.35
CA GLN A 156 -2.88 -12.02 -14.98
C GLN A 156 -2.69 -13.30 -14.15
N ARG A 157 -1.48 -13.52 -13.61
CA ARG A 157 -1.17 -14.66 -12.73
C ARG A 157 -1.97 -14.59 -11.42
N LEU A 158 -2.05 -13.42 -10.79
CA LEU A 158 -2.88 -13.18 -9.61
C LEU A 158 -4.35 -13.51 -9.88
N SER A 159 -4.92 -12.99 -10.97
CA SER A 159 -6.33 -13.25 -11.30
C SER A 159 -6.62 -14.73 -11.58
N GLN A 160 -5.66 -15.46 -12.16
CA GLN A 160 -5.80 -16.91 -12.35
C GLN A 160 -5.69 -17.67 -11.02
N TRP A 161 -4.76 -17.28 -10.16
CA TRP A 161 -4.55 -17.91 -8.86
C TRP A 161 -5.74 -17.69 -7.91
N LYS A 162 -6.25 -16.45 -7.81
CA LYS A 162 -7.45 -16.13 -7.01
C LYS A 162 -8.67 -16.93 -7.45
N ARG A 163 -8.88 -17.09 -8.77
CA ARG A 163 -9.97 -17.91 -9.30
C ARG A 163 -9.87 -19.37 -8.86
N ARG A 164 -8.67 -19.95 -8.82
CA ARG A 164 -8.47 -21.34 -8.37
C ARG A 164 -8.74 -21.53 -6.88
N GLN A 165 -8.44 -20.52 -6.07
CA GLN A 165 -8.70 -20.54 -4.62
C GLN A 165 -10.21 -20.53 -4.30
N GLN A 166 -11.03 -19.90 -5.14
CA GLN A 166 -12.48 -19.79 -4.91
C GLN A 166 -13.28 -21.03 -5.35
N THR A 167 -12.67 -21.95 -6.10
CA THR A 167 -13.33 -23.17 -6.59
C THR A 167 -13.15 -24.37 -5.65
N HIS A 168 -12.49 -24.19 -4.51
CA HIS A 168 -12.24 -25.20 -3.48
C HIS A 168 -12.86 -24.80 -2.15
#